data_AF-A0A377Z7U2-F1
#
_entry.id   AF-A0A377Z7U2-F1
#
_cell.length_a   1.000
_cell.length_b   1.000
_cell.length_c   1.000
_cell.angle_alpha   90.00
_cell.angle_beta   90.00
_cell.angle_gamma   90.00
#
_symmetry.space_group_name_H-M   'P 1'
#
loop_
_entity.id
_entity.type
_entity.pdbx_description
1 polymer ?
#
loop_
_entity_poly.entity_id
_entity_poly.type
_entity_poly.pdbx_seq_one_letter_code
_entity_poly.pdbx_strand_id
1 'polypeptide(L)'
;MALFGCGDQEDYAEYFCDALGTIRDIIEPRGATIVGHWPTAGYHFEASKGLADDDHFVGLAIDEDRQPELTNERVEKWVKQVAEELHLEEIKNA
;
A
#
# COMPACT_ATOMS: atom_id res chain seq x y z
N MET A 1 6.98 -9.64 1.86
CA MET A 1 6.29 -8.82 2.86
C MET A 1 5.31 -7.92 2.14
N ALA A 2 4.11 -7.73 2.68
CA ALA A 2 3.11 -6.80 2.15
C ALA A 2 2.86 -5.70 3.18
N LEU A 3 2.74 -4.45 2.74
CA LEU A 3 2.52 -3.29 3.62
C LEU A 3 1.14 -2.71 3.37
N PHE A 4 0.48 -2.23 4.43
CA PHE A 4 -0.75 -1.45 4.34
C PHE A 4 -0.76 -0.38 5.43
N GLY A 5 -1.47 0.72 5.21
CA GLY A 5 -1.56 1.81 6.17
C GLY A 5 -2.68 2.78 5.84
N CYS A 6 -3.11 3.54 6.85
CA CYS A 6 -4.09 4.60 6.70
C CYS A 6 -3.43 5.98 6.75
N GLY A 7 -4.05 6.98 6.13
CA GLY A 7 -3.67 8.39 6.21
C GLY A 7 -4.82 9.28 5.74
N ASP A 8 -4.66 10.60 5.89
CA ASP A 8 -5.60 11.60 5.38
C ASP A 8 -4.88 12.39 4.27
N GLN A 9 -5.37 12.26 3.04
CA GLN A 9 -4.75 12.84 1.85
C GLN A 9 -4.98 14.34 1.70
N GLU A 10 -5.93 14.93 2.43
CA GLU A 10 -6.29 16.35 2.32
C GLU A 10 -5.59 17.18 3.40
N ASP A 11 -5.73 16.80 4.68
CA ASP A 11 -5.13 17.57 5.79
C ASP A 11 -3.61 17.39 5.87
N TYR A 12 -3.09 16.26 5.35
CA TYR A 12 -1.67 15.93 5.34
C TYR A 12 -1.17 15.57 3.94
N ALA A 13 -1.59 16.35 2.94
CA ALA A 13 -1.29 16.09 1.52
C ALA A 13 0.20 15.92 1.17
N GLU A 14 1.12 16.56 1.91
CA GLU A 14 2.58 16.41 1.73
C GLU A 14 3.18 15.15 2.41
N TYR A 15 2.39 14.46 3.24
CA TYR A 15 2.84 13.36 4.11
C TYR A 15 1.96 12.11 4.01
N PHE A 16 1.13 12.01 2.97
CA PHE A 16 0.12 10.97 2.84
C PHE A 16 0.76 9.57 2.88
N CYS A 17 0.42 8.78 3.91
CA CYS A 17 0.97 7.43 4.13
C CYS A 17 2.52 7.32 4.15
N ASP A 18 3.24 8.36 4.55
CA ASP A 18 4.72 8.38 4.64
C ASP A 18 5.33 7.21 5.42
N ALA A 19 4.62 6.70 6.42
CA ALA A 19 5.08 5.60 7.26
C ALA A 19 5.31 4.30 6.47
N LEU A 20 4.60 4.09 5.35
CA LEU A 20 4.82 2.95 4.46
C LEU A 20 6.27 2.94 3.91
N GLY A 21 6.73 4.11 3.45
CA GLY A 21 8.10 4.29 2.98
C GLY A 21 9.13 4.08 4.08
N THR A 22 8.83 4.59 5.28
CA THR A 22 9.72 4.42 6.45
C THR A 22 9.94 2.94 6.78
N ILE A 23 8.90 2.10 6.67
CA ILE A 23 9.03 0.66 6.89
C ILE A 23 9.81 0.00 5.74
N ARG A 24 9.49 0.31 4.48
CA ARG A 24 10.24 -0.18 3.29
C ARG A 24 11.74 0.04 3.46
N ASP A 25 12.14 1.26 3.78
CA ASP A 25 13.56 1.67 3.86
C ASP A 25 14.34 0.86 4.92
N ILE A 26 13.64 0.26 5.88
CA ILE A 26 14.21 -0.65 6.87
C ILE A 26 14.23 -2.09 6.36
N ILE A 27 13.13 -2.60 5.80
CA ILE A 27 12.99 -4.03 5.50
C ILE A 27 13.68 -4.45 4.20
N GLU A 28 13.67 -3.58 3.18
CA GLU A 28 14.19 -3.91 1.85
C GLU A 28 15.71 -4.12 1.85
N PRO A 29 16.54 -3.24 2.46
CA PRO A 29 17.98 -3.49 2.59
C PRO A 29 18.33 -4.73 3.44
N ARG A 30 17.36 -5.27 4.20
CA ARG A 30 17.50 -6.49 5.02
C ARG A 30 17.05 -7.75 4.29
N GLY A 31 16.76 -7.65 2.98
CA GLY A 31 16.42 -8.78 2.13
C GLY A 31 14.94 -9.12 2.08
N ALA A 32 14.05 -8.22 2.52
CA ALA A 32 12.62 -8.41 2.32
C ALA A 32 12.26 -8.21 0.85
N THR A 33 11.68 -9.24 0.23
CA THR A 33 10.96 -9.08 -1.05
C THR A 33 9.60 -8.46 -0.76
N ILE A 34 9.34 -7.27 -1.29
CA ILE A 34 8.07 -6.57 -1.13
C ILE A 34 7.09 -7.00 -2.22
N VAL A 35 5.82 -7.16 -1.83
CA VAL A 35 4.67 -7.49 -2.67
C VAL A 35 3.51 -6.55 -2.29
N GLY A 36 2.52 -6.42 -3.15
CA GLY A 36 1.31 -5.64 -2.90
C GLY A 36 1.49 -4.15 -3.17
N HIS A 37 2.25 -3.76 -4.19
CA HIS A 37 2.24 -2.37 -4.66
C HIS A 37 0.84 -1.96 -5.09
N TRP A 38 0.45 -0.71 -4.83
CA TRP A 38 -0.93 -0.26 -5.02
C TRP A 38 -0.98 1.03 -5.85
N PRO A 39 -1.83 1.14 -6.88
CA PRO A 39 -1.86 2.32 -7.75
C PRO A 39 -2.24 3.59 -7.00
N THR A 40 -1.62 4.72 -7.37
CA THR A 40 -1.95 6.07 -6.89
C THR A 40 -3.19 6.64 -7.57
N ALA A 41 -3.69 5.98 -8.62
CA ALA A 41 -4.91 6.37 -9.32
C ALA A 41 -6.11 6.41 -8.37
N GLY A 42 -6.84 7.53 -8.38
CA GLY A 42 -8.00 7.76 -7.51
C GLY A 42 -7.64 8.34 -6.13
N TYR A 43 -6.38 8.73 -5.91
CA TYR A 43 -5.95 9.53 -4.76
C TYR A 43 -5.56 10.94 -5.22
N HIS A 44 -5.65 11.90 -4.31
CA HIS A 44 -5.31 13.31 -4.50
C HIS A 44 -4.47 13.79 -3.31
N PHE A 45 -3.15 13.82 -3.50
CA PHE A 45 -2.17 14.26 -2.51
C PHE A 45 -1.04 15.03 -3.23
N GLU A 46 -0.20 15.75 -2.48
CA GLU A 46 0.92 16.52 -3.02
C GLU A 46 2.22 15.72 -3.03
N ALA A 47 2.50 14.98 -1.96
CA ALA A 47 3.67 14.12 -1.85
C ALA A 47 3.44 12.93 -0.90
N SER A 48 4.22 11.86 -1.11
CA SER A 48 4.25 10.70 -0.23
C SER A 48 5.60 10.01 -0.30
N LYS A 49 6.21 9.75 0.86
CA LYS A 49 7.36 8.83 0.98
C LYS A 49 6.95 7.37 0.77
N GLY A 50 5.65 7.08 0.81
CA GLY A 50 5.07 5.76 0.56
C GLY A 50 5.08 5.32 -0.90
N LEU A 51 5.54 6.16 -1.84
CA LEU A 51 5.63 5.82 -3.27
C LEU A 51 6.75 4.83 -3.55
N ALA A 52 6.46 3.75 -4.28
CA ALA A 52 7.44 2.85 -4.88
C ALA A 52 7.96 3.38 -6.22
N ASP A 53 7.06 4.02 -6.99
CA ASP A 53 7.32 4.74 -8.23
C ASP A 53 6.29 5.89 -8.39
N ASP A 54 6.29 6.57 -9.54
CA ASP A 54 5.40 7.71 -9.80
C ASP A 54 3.91 7.34 -9.75
N ASP A 55 3.56 6.08 -10.04
CA ASP A 55 2.18 5.62 -10.22
C ASP A 55 1.73 4.61 -9.15
N HIS A 56 2.61 4.20 -8.23
CA HIS A 56 2.32 3.18 -7.21
C HIS A 56 2.87 3.53 -5.81
N PHE A 57 2.06 3.28 -4.80
CA PHE A 57 2.51 3.09 -3.42
C PHE A 57 3.22 1.74 -3.24
N VAL A 58 4.15 1.68 -2.29
CA VAL A 58 4.84 0.45 -1.87
C VAL A 58 3.93 -0.57 -1.18
N GLY A 59 2.71 -0.16 -0.82
CA GLY A 59 1.70 -0.96 -0.14
C GLY A 59 0.34 -0.32 -0.24
N LEU A 60 -0.70 -0.98 0.28
CA LEU A 60 -2.06 -0.44 0.27
C LEU A 60 -2.17 0.83 1.12
N ALA A 61 -2.56 1.93 0.48
CA ALA A 61 -2.94 3.17 1.15
C ALA A 61 -4.46 3.25 1.33
N ILE A 62 -4.93 3.46 2.55
CA ILE A 62 -6.36 3.66 2.88
C ILE A 62 -6.55 5.07 3.43
N ASP A 63 -7.69 5.67 3.12
CA ASP A 63 -8.09 6.97 3.66
C ASP A 63 -9.54 6.87 4.13
N GLU A 64 -9.72 6.66 5.43
CA GLU A 64 -11.04 6.56 6.07
C GLU A 64 -11.64 7.95 6.36
N ASP A 65 -10.84 9.02 6.25
CA ASP A 65 -11.27 10.39 6.51
C ASP A 65 -11.89 11.02 5.26
N ARG A 66 -11.31 10.77 4.08
CA ARG A 66 -11.72 11.36 2.79
C ARG A 66 -12.38 10.39 1.83
N GLN A 67 -12.05 9.10 1.90
CA GLN A 67 -12.53 8.09 0.95
C GLN A 67 -12.98 6.78 1.63
N PRO A 68 -13.72 6.81 2.77
CA PRO A 68 -14.11 5.59 3.49
C PRO A 68 -14.97 4.64 2.65
N GLU A 69 -15.72 5.16 1.69
CA GLU A 69 -16.54 4.37 0.76
C GLU A 69 -15.70 3.46 -0.14
N LEU A 70 -14.43 3.77 -0.35
CA LEU A 70 -13.52 2.98 -1.18
C LEU A 70 -12.77 1.91 -0.38
N THR A 71 -12.77 1.97 0.96
CA THR A 71 -11.94 1.10 1.81
C THR A 71 -12.20 -0.38 1.55
N ASN A 72 -13.46 -0.81 1.62
CA ASN A 72 -13.81 -2.23 1.47
C ASN A 72 -13.38 -2.78 0.11
N GLU A 73 -13.65 -2.03 -0.96
CA GLU A 73 -13.29 -2.44 -2.33
C GLU A 73 -11.77 -2.51 -2.50
N ARG A 74 -11.03 -1.50 -2.01
CA ARG A 74 -9.57 -1.44 -2.09
C ARG A 74 -8.92 -2.59 -1.33
N VAL A 75 -9.36 -2.85 -0.09
CA VAL A 75 -8.85 -3.96 0.72
C VAL A 75 -9.13 -5.31 0.05
N GLU A 76 -10.35 -5.55 -0.45
CA GLU A 76 -10.68 -6.82 -1.09
C GLU A 76 -9.80 -7.07 -2.34
N LYS A 77 -9.62 -6.05 -3.19
CA LYS A 77 -8.77 -6.15 -4.37
C LYS A 77 -7.30 -6.38 -4.00
N TRP A 78 -6.79 -5.63 -3.03
CA TRP A 78 -5.41 -5.73 -2.62
C TRP A 78 -5.08 -7.08 -1.96
N VAL A 79 -5.98 -7.60 -1.12
CA VAL A 79 -5.80 -8.93 -0.52
C VAL A 79 -5.75 -10.03 -1.59
N LYS A 80 -6.59 -9.95 -2.63
CA LYS A 80 -6.54 -10.88 -3.78
C LYS A 80 -5.21 -10.78 -4.51
N GLN A 81 -4.77 -9.56 -4.83
CA GLN A 81 -3.47 -9.31 -5.47
C GLN A 81 -2.31 -9.91 -4.66
N VAL A 82 -2.22 -9.60 -3.36
CA VAL A 82 -1.16 -10.11 -2.49
C VAL A 82 -1.22 -11.64 -2.38
N ALA A 83 -2.41 -12.23 -2.34
CA ALA A 83 -2.56 -13.68 -2.30
C ALA A 83 -2.01 -14.37 -3.55
N GLU A 84 -2.22 -13.76 -4.73
CA GLU A 84 -1.67 -14.22 -6.01
C GLU A 84 -0.14 -14.03 -6.05
N GLU A 85 0.37 -12.85 -5.72
CA GLU A 85 1.81 -12.55 -5.72
C GLU A 85 2.61 -13.41 -4.74
N LEU A 86 2.00 -13.80 -3.61
CA LEU A 86 2.60 -14.71 -2.64
C LEU A 86 2.37 -16.20 -2.96
N HIS A 87 1.64 -16.53 -4.02
CA HIS A 87 1.25 -17.90 -4.34
C HIS A 87 0.59 -18.63 -3.15
N LEU A 88 -0.27 -17.96 -2.38
CA LEU A 88 -0.79 -18.49 -1.12
C LEU A 88 -1.56 -19.81 -1.28
N GLU A 89 -2.22 -20.01 -2.41
CA GLU A 89 -2.95 -21.26 -2.67
C GLU A 89 -2.00 -22.44 -2.87
N GLU A 90 -0.83 -22.24 -3.46
CA GLU A 90 0.19 -23.29 -3.57
C GLU A 90 0.79 -23.61 -2.20
N ILE A 91 1.05 -22.57 -1.39
CA ILE A 91 1.62 -22.70 -0.04
C ILE A 91 0.66 -23.41 0.92
N LYS A 92 -0.65 -23.11 0.88
CA LYS A 92 -1.64 -23.73 1.77
C LYS A 92 -1.85 -25.22 1.49
N ASN A 93 -1.62 -25.64 0.24
CA ASN A 93 -1.84 -27.00 -0.23
C ASN A 93 -0.54 -27.84 -0.25
N ALA A 94 0.58 -27.26 0.17
CA ALA A 94 1.88 -27.93 0.35
C ALA A 94 1.99 -28.55 1.76
#